data_AF-A0A6N2E3X3-F1
#
_entry.id   AF-A0A6N2E3X3-F1
#
_cell.length_a   1.000
_cell.length_b   1.000
_cell.length_c   1.000
_cell.angle_alpha   90.00
_cell.angle_beta   90.00
_cell.angle_gamma   90.00
#
_symmetry.space_group_name_H-M   'P 1'
#
loop_
_entity.id
_entity.type
_entity.pdbx_description
1 polymer ?
#
loop_
_entity_poly.entity_id
_entity_poly.type
_entity_poly.pdbx_seq_one_letter_code
_entity_poly.pdbx_strand_id
1 'polypeptide(L)'
;MSATRRRVQIPHRAALTLVSAYVSRKLLDQLRSVAFIVGYLLVFQLFILRIPIANAAVLAFGLALSVLGLALFLEGLVLGLMPLGEFIGLRLPEKTVLPVILAFGVVLGLSATFAEPAIAALRAAGSAVVPWDSPLLFALLHRYAEYLVATIATGVGVAVGLGMLRFAYGLSIKPFVFGFTLTLVTLTLIAALDPSLREIIG
;
A
#
# COMPACT_ATOMS: atom_id res chain seq x y z
N MET A 1 41.47 11.45 15.04
CA MET A 1 42.00 11.18 13.69
C MET A 1 41.03 11.76 12.67
N SER A 2 41.34 12.95 12.16
CA SER A 2 40.54 13.73 11.22
C SER A 2 40.70 13.19 9.80
N ALA A 3 39.72 12.45 9.29
CA ALA A 3 39.69 12.01 7.91
C ALA A 3 39.39 13.21 6.99
N THR A 4 40.41 13.70 6.30
CA THR A 4 40.30 14.71 5.26
C THR A 4 39.44 14.16 4.12
N ARG A 5 38.16 14.56 4.03
CA ARG A 5 37.29 14.23 2.89
C ARG A 5 37.90 14.83 1.62
N ARG A 6 38.68 14.03 0.86
CA ARG A 6 39.08 14.38 -0.50
C ARG A 6 37.81 14.53 -1.34
N ARG A 7 37.52 15.75 -1.78
CA ARG A 7 36.45 16.01 -2.75
C ARG A 7 36.81 15.29 -4.05
N VAL A 8 36.08 14.21 -4.36
CA VAL A 8 36.23 13.50 -5.63
C VAL A 8 35.68 14.39 -6.73
N GLN A 9 36.56 14.88 -7.60
CA GLN A 9 36.17 15.64 -8.79
C GLN A 9 35.75 14.64 -9.86
N ILE A 10 34.44 14.41 -9.99
CA ILE A 10 33.88 13.52 -11.00
C ILE A 10 33.75 14.32 -12.31
N PRO A 11 34.36 13.89 -13.42
CA PRO A 11 34.17 14.55 -14.70
C PRO A 11 32.69 14.48 -15.12
N HIS A 12 32.14 15.56 -15.70
CA HIS A 12 30.71 15.68 -16.02
C HIS A 12 30.16 14.50 -16.84
N ARG A 13 30.98 13.91 -17.72
CA ARG A 13 30.60 12.71 -18.49
C ARG A 13 30.41 11.47 -17.61
N ALA A 14 31.27 11.28 -16.61
CA ALA A 14 31.15 10.18 -15.66
C ALA A 14 29.99 10.39 -14.68
N ALA A 15 29.70 11.64 -14.29
CA ALA A 15 28.51 11.94 -13.49
C ALA A 15 27.23 11.62 -14.27
N LEU A 16 27.16 12.00 -15.55
CA LEU A 16 26.01 11.72 -16.41
C LEU A 16 25.78 10.22 -16.64
N THR A 17 26.83 9.42 -16.84
CA THR A 17 26.68 7.97 -17.00
C THR A 17 26.24 7.26 -15.72
N LEU A 18 26.70 7.72 -14.56
CA LEU A 18 26.27 7.17 -13.28
C LEU A 18 24.81 7.50 -12.98
N VAL A 19 24.39 8.75 -13.20
CA VAL A 19 23.00 9.18 -12.99
C VAL A 19 22.06 8.49 -13.99
N SER A 20 22.44 8.40 -15.27
CA SER A 20 21.59 7.76 -16.27
C SER A 20 21.44 6.25 -16.01
N ALA A 21 22.51 5.56 -15.61
CA ALA A 21 22.44 4.16 -15.23
C ALA A 21 21.56 3.94 -13.99
N TYR A 22 21.65 4.83 -13.00
CA TYR A 22 20.81 4.78 -11.80
C TYR A 22 19.32 4.97 -12.13
N VAL A 23 19.00 6.05 -12.85
CA VAL A 23 17.62 6.37 -13.25
C VAL A 23 17.03 5.27 -14.13
N SER A 24 17.81 4.74 -15.09
CA SER A 24 17.34 3.68 -15.98
C SER A 24 17.02 2.39 -15.23
N ARG A 25 17.83 2.01 -14.23
CA ARG A 25 17.53 0.85 -13.37
C ARG A 25 16.24 1.06 -12.58
N LYS A 26 16.08 2.22 -11.95
CA LYS A 26 14.86 2.57 -11.19
C LYS A 26 13.61 2.56 -12.07
N LEU A 27 13.68 3.12 -13.27
CA LEU A 27 12.57 3.09 -14.21
C LEU A 27 12.24 1.67 -14.67
N LEU A 28 13.25 0.82 -14.93
CA LEU A 28 13.04 -0.58 -15.27
C LEU A 28 12.35 -1.36 -14.14
N ASP A 29 12.73 -1.11 -12.89
CA ASP A 29 12.08 -1.73 -11.74
C ASP A 29 10.61 -1.33 -11.64
N GLN A 30 10.29 -0.05 -11.82
CA GLN A 30 8.89 0.42 -11.84
C GLN A 30 8.10 -0.10 -13.03
N LEU A 31 8.70 -0.10 -14.22
CA LEU A 31 8.10 -0.67 -15.42
C LEU A 31 7.77 -2.14 -15.20
N ARG A 32 8.66 -2.93 -14.59
CA ARG A 32 8.42 -4.35 -14.34
C ARG A 32 7.27 -4.57 -13.37
N SER A 33 7.19 -3.79 -12.30
CA SER A 33 6.09 -3.84 -11.33
C SER A 33 4.74 -3.52 -11.97
N VAL A 34 4.69 -2.44 -12.77
CA VAL A 34 3.45 -2.02 -13.44
C VAL A 34 3.10 -2.94 -14.60
N ALA A 35 4.08 -3.47 -15.33
CA ALA A 35 3.87 -4.36 -16.48
C ALA A 35 3.12 -5.64 -16.08
N PHE A 36 3.34 -6.17 -14.88
CA PHE A 36 2.59 -7.33 -14.40
C PHE A 36 1.10 -7.03 -14.28
N ILE A 37 0.75 -5.90 -13.63
CA ILE A 37 -0.64 -5.48 -13.44
C ILE A 37 -1.29 -5.16 -14.79
N VAL A 38 -0.60 -4.41 -15.64
CA VAL A 38 -1.09 -4.08 -16.99
C VAL A 38 -1.29 -5.34 -17.82
N GLY A 39 -0.35 -6.28 -17.79
CA GLY A 39 -0.47 -7.57 -18.49
C GLY A 39 -1.68 -8.36 -17.99
N TYR A 40 -1.87 -8.46 -16.67
CA TYR A 40 -3.05 -9.08 -16.07
C TYR A 40 -4.35 -8.42 -16.55
N LEU A 41 -4.43 -7.09 -16.51
CA LEU A 41 -5.62 -6.34 -16.94
C LEU A 41 -5.90 -6.51 -18.44
N LEU A 42 -4.87 -6.49 -19.28
CA LEU A 42 -5.01 -6.72 -20.71
C LEU A 42 -5.53 -8.13 -21.02
N VAL A 43 -5.02 -9.15 -20.31
CA VAL A 43 -5.51 -10.51 -20.45
C VAL A 43 -6.99 -10.58 -20.05
N PHE A 44 -7.36 -10.00 -18.92
CA PHE A 44 -8.73 -10.00 -18.44
C PHE A 44 -9.67 -9.24 -19.39
N GLN A 45 -9.26 -8.07 -19.87
CA GLN A 45 -10.05 -7.24 -20.76
C GLN A 45 -10.26 -7.88 -22.15
N LEU A 46 -9.21 -8.45 -22.74
CA LEU A 46 -9.27 -8.99 -24.11
C LEU A 46 -9.85 -10.41 -24.15
N PHE A 47 -9.50 -11.28 -23.22
CA PHE A 47 -9.89 -12.69 -23.28
C PHE A 47 -11.14 -13.00 -22.46
N ILE A 48 -11.29 -12.40 -21.27
CA ILE A 48 -12.41 -12.68 -20.37
C ILE A 48 -13.59 -11.77 -20.69
N LEU A 49 -13.38 -10.45 -20.65
CA LEU A 49 -14.43 -9.47 -20.91
C LEU A 49 -14.72 -9.27 -22.40
N ARG A 50 -13.74 -9.55 -23.27
CA ARG A 50 -13.81 -9.40 -24.74
C ARG A 50 -14.16 -7.98 -25.19
N ILE A 51 -13.62 -6.98 -24.51
CA ILE A 51 -13.85 -5.55 -24.80
C ILE A 51 -12.61 -4.98 -25.51
N PRO A 52 -12.76 -4.26 -26.64
CA PRO A 52 -11.64 -3.62 -27.31
C PRO A 52 -11.02 -2.52 -26.45
N ILE A 53 -9.72 -2.29 -26.61
CA ILE A 53 -9.00 -1.22 -25.90
C ILE A 53 -9.29 0.11 -26.61
N ALA A 54 -10.20 0.90 -26.04
CA ALA A 54 -10.43 2.27 -26.50
C ALA A 54 -9.22 3.15 -26.16
N ASN A 55 -8.83 4.03 -27.11
CA ASN A 55 -7.80 5.06 -26.89
C ASN A 55 -6.44 4.52 -26.41
N ALA A 56 -5.95 3.43 -27.00
CA ALA A 56 -4.70 2.78 -26.60
C ALA A 56 -3.48 3.73 -26.51
N ALA A 57 -3.39 4.73 -27.40
CA ALA A 57 -2.32 5.72 -27.37
C ALA A 57 -2.37 6.61 -26.11
N VAL A 58 -3.56 7.07 -25.73
CA VAL A 58 -3.76 7.88 -24.51
C VAL A 58 -3.46 7.06 -23.27
N LEU A 59 -3.91 5.80 -23.25
CA LEU A 59 -3.67 4.88 -22.14
C LEU A 59 -2.19 4.55 -21.97
N ALA A 60 -1.47 4.30 -23.07
CA ALA A 60 -0.03 4.08 -23.07
C ALA A 60 0.76 5.32 -22.58
N PHE A 61 0.35 6.51 -23.01
CA PHE A 61 0.96 7.77 -22.57
C PHE A 61 0.71 8.03 -21.08
N GLY A 62 -0.54 7.85 -20.61
CA GLY A 62 -0.89 7.97 -19.20
C GLY A 62 -0.14 6.95 -18.33
N LEU A 63 0.04 5.72 -18.82
CA LEU A 63 0.84 4.70 -18.16
C LEU A 63 2.31 5.11 -18.05
N ALA A 64 2.90 5.62 -19.14
CA ALA A 64 4.28 6.09 -19.15
C ALA A 64 4.51 7.23 -18.15
N LEU A 65 3.60 8.21 -18.11
CA LEU A 65 3.64 9.30 -17.13
C LEU A 65 3.45 8.78 -15.69
N SER A 66 2.58 7.81 -15.47
CA SER A 66 2.35 7.21 -14.15
C SER A 66 3.59 6.46 -13.64
N VAL A 67 4.26 5.70 -14.51
CA VAL A 67 5.51 5.00 -14.16
C VAL A 67 6.61 6.00 -13.81
N LEU A 68 6.75 7.07 -14.61
CA LEU A 68 7.74 8.11 -14.36
C LEU A 68 7.44 8.86 -13.05
N GLY A 69 6.17 9.22 -12.82
CA GLY A 69 5.72 9.84 -11.58
C GLY A 69 5.96 8.96 -10.36
N LEU A 70 5.63 7.67 -10.45
CA LEU A 70 5.86 6.68 -9.39
C LEU A 70 7.35 6.51 -9.08
N ALA A 71 8.21 6.47 -10.11
CA ALA A 71 9.65 6.37 -9.92
C ALA A 71 10.22 7.59 -9.18
N LEU A 72 9.84 8.80 -9.59
CA LEU A 72 10.27 10.04 -8.94
C LEU A 72 9.72 10.15 -7.51
N PHE A 73 8.46 9.78 -7.29
CA PHE A 73 7.82 9.80 -5.99
C PHE A 73 8.51 8.85 -5.01
N LEU A 74 8.70 7.59 -5.41
CA LEU A 74 9.34 6.59 -4.55
C LEU A 74 10.79 6.95 -4.25
N GLU A 75 11.53 7.53 -5.21
CA GLU A 75 12.88 8.00 -4.96
C GLU A 75 12.91 9.15 -3.93
N GLY A 76 12.00 10.12 -4.07
CA GLY A 76 11.84 11.20 -3.08
C GLY A 76 11.45 10.69 -1.70
N LEU A 77 10.60 9.66 -1.65
CA LEU A 77 10.17 9.01 -0.41
C LEU A 77 11.35 8.27 0.26
N VAL A 78 12.12 7.50 -0.52
CA VAL A 78 13.30 6.74 -0.05
C VAL A 78 14.41 7.65 0.47
N LEU A 79 14.69 8.75 -0.22
CA LEU A 79 15.78 9.65 0.15
C LEU A 79 15.36 10.65 1.25
N GLY A 80 14.08 10.98 1.34
CA GLY A 80 13.55 12.00 2.26
C GLY A 80 12.85 11.43 3.48
N LEU A 81 11.66 10.85 3.28
CA LEU A 81 10.73 10.51 4.36
C LEU A 81 11.09 9.20 5.09
N MET A 82 11.56 8.17 4.38
CA MET A 82 11.93 6.89 5.00
C MET A 82 13.04 7.02 6.05
N PRO A 83 14.17 7.72 5.78
CA PRO A 83 15.23 7.91 6.76
C PRO A 83 14.75 8.62 8.02
N LEU A 84 13.81 9.57 7.87
CA LEU A 84 13.17 10.25 9.00
C LEU A 84 12.33 9.27 9.84
N GLY A 85 11.51 8.45 9.18
CA GLY A 85 10.71 7.41 9.84
C GLY A 85 11.57 6.37 10.58
N GLU A 86 12.64 5.89 9.94
CA GLU A 86 13.60 4.95 10.54
C GLU A 86 14.30 5.56 11.75
N PHE A 87 14.76 6.82 11.65
CA PHE A 87 15.41 7.49 12.75
C PHE A 87 14.48 7.66 13.96
N ILE A 88 13.22 8.05 13.73
CA ILE A 88 12.21 8.13 14.79
C ILE A 88 11.97 6.74 15.39
N GLY A 89 11.77 5.72 14.55
CA GLY A 89 11.51 4.34 14.99
C GLY A 89 12.63 3.74 15.84
N LEU A 90 13.89 4.07 15.54
CA LEU A 90 15.05 3.61 16.33
C LEU A 90 15.23 4.39 17.63
N ARG A 91 14.98 5.71 17.64
CA ARG A 91 15.24 6.57 18.80
C ARG A 91 14.10 6.65 19.80
N LEU A 92 12.86 6.44 19.35
CA LEU A 92 11.68 6.57 20.20
C LEU A 92 11.65 5.54 21.36
N PRO A 93 12.00 4.25 21.16
CA PRO A 93 12.03 3.28 22.23
C PRO A 93 13.12 3.53 23.28
N GLU A 94 14.24 4.16 22.89
CA GLU A 94 15.34 4.50 23.81
C GLU A 94 14.96 5.62 24.80
N LYS A 95 13.98 6.45 24.45
CA LYS A 95 13.70 7.72 25.13
C LYS A 95 12.37 7.74 25.89
N THR A 96 11.51 6.73 25.73
CA THR A 96 10.13 6.79 26.20
C THR A 96 9.63 5.45 26.76
N VAL A 97 8.50 5.48 27.45
CA VAL A 97 7.87 4.30 28.05
C VAL A 97 6.94 3.58 27.07
N LEU A 98 6.72 2.28 27.28
CA LEU A 98 5.94 1.41 26.41
C LEU A 98 4.55 1.97 25.99
N PRO A 99 3.73 2.55 26.89
CA PRO A 99 2.42 3.11 26.49
C PRO A 99 2.52 4.22 25.44
N VAL A 100 3.54 5.07 25.51
CA VAL A 100 3.76 6.16 24.55
C VAL A 100 4.17 5.59 23.18
N ILE A 101 5.05 4.58 23.19
CA ILE A 101 5.50 3.88 21.99
C ILE A 101 4.30 3.21 21.30
N LEU A 102 3.42 2.54 22.06
CA LEU A 102 2.21 1.93 21.55
C LEU A 102 1.22 2.94 20.99
N ALA A 103 0.95 4.04 21.70
CA ALA A 103 0.07 5.10 21.22
C ALA A 103 0.58 5.69 19.90
N PHE A 104 1.89 5.96 19.81
CA PHE A 104 2.51 6.44 18.58
C PHE A 104 2.35 5.45 17.43
N GLY A 105 2.64 4.17 17.65
CA GLY A 105 2.48 3.13 16.64
C GLY A 105 1.05 2.96 16.15
N VAL A 106 0.08 2.99 17.06
CA VAL A 106 -1.36 2.95 16.73
C VAL A 106 -1.71 4.13 15.84
N VAL A 107 -1.36 5.37 16.24
CA VAL A 107 -1.64 6.58 15.45
C VAL A 107 -0.98 6.51 14.07
N LEU A 108 0.26 6.03 13.98
CA LEU A 108 0.92 5.82 12.69
C LEU A 108 0.20 4.76 11.83
N GLY A 109 -0.25 3.66 12.42
CA GLY A 109 -1.01 2.62 11.72
C GLY A 109 -2.34 3.13 11.16
N LEU A 110 -3.08 3.92 11.95
CA LEU A 110 -4.30 4.59 11.48
C LEU A 110 -3.98 5.53 10.32
N SER A 111 -2.99 6.41 10.52
CA SER A 111 -2.62 7.44 9.54
C SER A 111 -2.12 6.84 8.22
N ALA A 112 -1.31 5.77 8.30
CA ALA A 112 -0.82 5.04 7.14
C ALA A 112 -1.98 4.42 6.35
N THR A 113 -3.00 3.89 7.03
CA THR A 113 -4.18 3.30 6.36
C THR A 113 -5.03 4.37 5.65
N PHE A 114 -5.17 5.57 6.24
CA PHE A 114 -5.83 6.68 5.56
C PHE A 114 -5.05 7.18 4.34
N ALA A 115 -3.72 7.15 4.41
CA ALA A 115 -2.84 7.54 3.32
C ALA A 115 -2.68 6.45 2.24
N GLU A 116 -3.15 5.22 2.50
CA GLU A 116 -2.96 4.08 1.61
C GLU A 116 -3.74 4.25 0.29
N PRO A 117 -3.04 4.37 -0.86
CA PRO A 117 -3.69 4.58 -2.16
C PRO A 117 -4.63 3.45 -2.56
N ALA A 118 -4.35 2.21 -2.15
CA ALA A 118 -5.20 1.06 -2.44
C ALA A 118 -6.61 1.21 -1.82
N ILE A 119 -6.70 1.78 -0.61
CA ILE A 119 -7.98 2.03 0.06
C ILE A 119 -8.75 3.17 -0.62
N ALA A 120 -8.05 4.20 -1.09
CA ALA A 120 -8.66 5.26 -1.90
C ALA A 120 -9.19 4.71 -3.25
N ALA A 121 -8.42 3.85 -3.92
CA ALA A 121 -8.83 3.20 -5.16
C ALA A 121 -10.05 2.28 -4.96
N LEU A 122 -10.12 1.57 -3.83
CA LEU A 122 -11.28 0.74 -3.47
C LEU A 122 -12.56 1.58 -3.35
N ARG A 123 -12.49 2.74 -2.69
CA ARG A 123 -13.64 3.67 -2.61
C ARG A 123 -14.04 4.19 -3.98
N ALA A 124 -13.07 4.55 -4.81
CA ALA A 124 -13.34 4.99 -6.18
C ALA A 124 -14.02 3.88 -7.00
N ALA A 125 -13.55 2.64 -6.89
CA ALA A 125 -14.17 1.48 -7.53
C ALA A 125 -15.63 1.25 -7.05
N GLY A 126 -15.93 1.56 -5.79
CA GLY A 126 -17.28 1.54 -5.24
C GLY A 126 -18.30 2.39 -6.01
N SER A 127 -17.86 3.48 -6.64
CA SER A 127 -18.74 4.34 -7.45
C SER A 127 -19.21 3.70 -8.77
N ALA A 128 -18.52 2.64 -9.22
CA ALA A 128 -18.90 1.89 -10.41
C ALA A 128 -19.87 0.73 -10.11
N VAL A 129 -20.16 0.45 -8.84
CA VAL A 129 -21.10 -0.60 -8.43
C VAL A 129 -22.53 -0.13 -8.69
N VAL A 130 -23.31 -0.98 -9.33
CA VAL A 130 -24.70 -0.70 -9.67
C VAL A 130 -25.61 -0.98 -8.46
N PRO A 131 -26.39 0.00 -7.96
CA PRO A 131 -27.12 -0.15 -6.69
C PRO A 131 -28.16 -1.27 -6.65
N TRP A 132 -28.78 -1.61 -7.78
CA TRP A 132 -29.80 -2.65 -7.88
C TRP A 132 -29.23 -4.06 -8.02
N ASP A 133 -28.00 -4.18 -8.52
CA ASP A 133 -27.32 -5.49 -8.65
C ASP A 133 -26.65 -5.90 -7.34
N SER A 134 -26.24 -4.93 -6.51
CA SER A 134 -25.56 -5.21 -5.23
C SER A 134 -25.83 -4.12 -4.18
N PRO A 135 -27.05 -4.05 -3.59
CA PRO A 135 -27.45 -2.94 -2.74
C PRO A 135 -26.55 -2.75 -1.51
N LEU A 136 -26.13 -3.84 -0.87
CA LEU A 136 -25.27 -3.80 0.31
C LEU A 136 -23.83 -3.44 -0.03
N LEU A 137 -23.29 -3.97 -1.13
CA LEU A 137 -21.95 -3.64 -1.59
C LEU A 137 -21.86 -2.16 -1.98
N PHE A 138 -22.85 -1.66 -2.71
CA PHE A 138 -22.96 -0.23 -3.03
C PHE A 138 -23.04 0.62 -1.76
N ALA A 139 -23.90 0.23 -0.80
CA ALA A 139 -24.00 0.96 0.46
C ALA A 139 -22.66 0.99 1.20
N LEU A 140 -21.93 -0.13 1.25
CA LEU A 140 -20.65 -0.25 1.94
C LEU A 140 -19.54 0.58 1.29
N LEU A 141 -19.39 0.50 -0.03
CA LEU A 141 -18.29 1.14 -0.77
C LEU A 141 -18.56 2.59 -1.19
N HIS A 142 -19.83 3.02 -1.25
CA HIS A 142 -20.21 4.36 -1.66
C HIS A 142 -20.81 5.18 -0.50
N ARG A 143 -21.91 4.72 0.11
CA ARG A 143 -22.62 5.47 1.15
C ARG A 143 -21.91 5.48 2.51
N TYR A 144 -21.31 4.36 2.87
CA TYR A 144 -20.60 4.16 4.14
C TYR A 144 -19.08 3.99 3.95
N ALA A 145 -18.57 4.46 2.81
CA ALA A 145 -17.16 4.36 2.44
C ALA A 145 -16.22 4.90 3.53
N GLU A 146 -16.54 6.05 4.13
CA GLU A 146 -15.73 6.64 5.20
C GLU A 146 -15.74 5.79 6.48
N TYR A 147 -16.89 5.21 6.84
CA TYR A 147 -17.01 4.32 7.99
C TYR A 147 -16.26 3.01 7.77
N LEU A 148 -16.31 2.47 6.55
CA LEU A 148 -15.51 1.31 6.15
C LEU A 148 -14.02 1.61 6.35
N VAL A 149 -13.53 2.74 5.83
CA VAL A 149 -12.12 3.11 5.95
C VAL A 149 -11.73 3.38 7.40
N ALA A 150 -12.56 4.06 8.19
CA ALA A 150 -12.31 4.29 9.60
C ALA A 150 -12.24 2.97 10.39
N THR A 151 -13.07 1.99 10.06
CA THR A 151 -13.06 0.66 10.69
C THR A 151 -11.80 -0.12 10.32
N ILE A 152 -11.41 -0.11 9.04
CA ILE A 152 -10.16 -0.72 8.57
C ILE A 152 -8.96 -0.06 9.27
N ALA A 153 -8.89 1.28 9.26
CA ALA A 153 -7.81 2.04 9.89
C ALA A 153 -7.69 1.76 11.39
N THR A 154 -8.82 1.67 12.09
CA THR A 154 -8.85 1.30 13.51
C THR A 154 -8.35 -0.14 13.72
N GLY A 155 -8.80 -1.08 12.89
CA GLY A 155 -8.35 -2.47 12.93
C GLY A 155 -6.84 -2.62 12.68
N VAL A 156 -6.31 -1.92 11.67
CA VAL A 156 -4.87 -1.87 11.37
C VAL A 156 -4.10 -1.22 12.52
N GLY A 157 -4.61 -0.12 13.09
CA GLY A 157 -4.05 0.53 14.26
C GLY A 157 -3.88 -0.40 15.45
N VAL A 158 -4.96 -1.10 15.81
CA VAL A 158 -4.94 -2.11 16.87
C VAL A 158 -3.96 -3.24 16.54
N ALA A 159 -3.93 -3.71 15.29
CA ALA A 159 -2.99 -4.74 14.85
C ALA A 159 -1.53 -4.29 14.96
N VAL A 160 -1.21 -3.05 14.63
CA VAL A 160 0.12 -2.45 14.82
C VAL A 160 0.49 -2.40 16.30
N GLY A 161 -0.42 -1.93 17.16
CA GLY A 161 -0.21 -1.92 18.62
C GLY A 161 0.03 -3.32 19.20
N LEU A 162 -0.77 -4.30 18.78
CA LEU A 162 -0.59 -5.72 19.16
C LEU A 162 0.73 -6.28 18.63
N GLY A 163 1.12 -5.93 17.40
CA GLY A 163 2.41 -6.30 16.81
C GLY A 163 3.58 -5.76 17.61
N MET A 164 3.50 -4.51 18.07
CA MET A 164 4.51 -3.89 18.92
C MET A 164 4.57 -4.50 20.31
N LEU A 165 3.43 -4.78 20.94
CA LEU A 165 3.36 -5.57 22.19
C LEU A 165 4.01 -6.94 22.00
N ARG A 166 3.73 -7.61 20.89
CA ARG A 166 4.32 -8.90 20.53
C ARG A 166 5.84 -8.81 20.41
N PHE A 167 6.38 -7.76 19.80
CA PHE A 167 7.82 -7.54 19.75
C PHE A 167 8.42 -7.22 21.12
N ALA A 168 7.78 -6.37 21.92
CA ALA A 168 8.26 -5.96 23.23
C ALA A 168 8.35 -7.13 24.24
N TYR A 169 7.37 -8.05 24.20
CA TYR A 169 7.31 -9.20 25.11
C TYR A 169 7.86 -10.51 24.49
N GLY A 170 8.40 -10.47 23.27
CA GLY A 170 8.93 -11.66 22.60
C GLY A 170 7.88 -12.75 22.33
N LEU A 171 6.61 -12.37 22.16
CA LEU A 171 5.52 -13.33 21.96
C LEU A 171 5.66 -14.05 20.61
N SER A 172 5.30 -15.33 20.60
CA SER A 172 5.21 -16.08 19.34
C SER A 172 4.14 -15.48 18.44
N ILE A 173 4.41 -15.42 17.12
CA ILE A 173 3.44 -14.94 16.12
C ILE A 173 2.31 -15.95 15.86
N LYS A 174 2.56 -17.24 16.16
CA LYS A 174 1.64 -18.36 15.90
C LYS A 174 0.23 -18.14 16.46
N PRO A 175 0.02 -17.82 17.76
CA PRO A 175 -1.33 -17.63 18.31
C PRO A 175 -2.09 -16.50 17.63
N PHE A 176 -1.41 -15.41 17.28
CA PHE A 176 -2.03 -14.29 16.57
C PHE A 176 -2.48 -14.72 15.18
N VAL A 177 -1.59 -15.36 14.41
CA VAL A 177 -1.91 -15.79 13.04
C VAL A 177 -3.04 -16.81 13.04
N PHE A 178 -2.96 -17.86 13.86
CA PHE A 178 -4.03 -18.86 13.92
C PHE A 178 -5.34 -18.27 14.44
N GLY A 179 -5.31 -17.45 15.50
CA GLY A 179 -6.50 -16.81 16.05
C GLY A 179 -7.20 -15.88 15.06
N PHE A 180 -6.46 -14.95 14.44
CA PHE A 180 -7.03 -14.03 13.46
C PHE A 180 -7.48 -14.76 12.19
N THR A 181 -6.69 -15.69 11.66
CA THR A 181 -7.05 -16.43 10.45
C THR A 181 -8.30 -17.27 10.68
N LEU A 182 -8.38 -18.00 11.79
CA LEU A 182 -9.56 -18.80 12.12
C LEU A 182 -10.80 -17.92 12.29
N THR A 183 -10.66 -16.79 12.97
CA THR A 183 -11.77 -15.83 13.15
C THR A 183 -12.24 -15.28 11.80
N LEU A 184 -11.31 -14.83 10.94
CA LEU A 184 -11.62 -14.30 9.61
C LEU A 184 -12.29 -15.35 8.73
N VAL A 185 -11.73 -16.57 8.66
CA VAL A 185 -12.33 -17.67 7.89
C VAL A 185 -13.73 -18.00 8.40
N THR A 186 -13.93 -18.05 9.72
CA THR A 186 -15.25 -18.32 10.31
C THR A 186 -16.25 -17.23 9.94
N LEU A 187 -15.86 -15.96 10.05
CA LEU A 187 -16.71 -14.83 9.66
C LEU A 187 -17.02 -14.84 8.16
N THR A 188 -16.04 -15.14 7.31
CA THR A 188 -16.24 -15.29 5.86
C THR A 188 -17.20 -16.44 5.54
N LEU A 189 -17.11 -17.57 6.25
CA LEU A 189 -18.02 -18.69 6.08
C LEU A 189 -19.45 -18.33 6.50
N ILE A 190 -19.62 -17.64 7.64
CA ILE A 190 -20.94 -17.16 8.08
C ILE A 190 -21.53 -16.20 7.04
N ALA A 191 -20.71 -15.26 6.53
CA ALA A 191 -21.13 -14.32 5.49
C ALA A 191 -21.49 -15.04 4.17
N ALA A 192 -20.81 -16.13 3.82
CA ALA A 192 -21.08 -16.90 2.61
C ALA A 192 -22.41 -17.68 2.66
N LEU A 193 -22.90 -18.00 3.86
CA LEU A 193 -24.17 -18.70 4.05
C LEU A 193 -25.39 -17.76 3.95
N ASP A 194 -25.20 -16.46 4.15
CA ASP A 194 -26.27 -15.46 4.00
C ASP A 194 -26.31 -14.93 2.57
N PRO A 195 -27.44 -15.09 1.84
CA PRO A 195 -27.58 -14.60 0.47
C PRO A 195 -27.29 -13.10 0.31
N SER A 196 -27.56 -12.30 1.33
CA SER A 196 -27.36 -10.83 1.30
C SER A 196 -25.90 -10.46 1.47
N LEU A 197 -25.14 -11.20 2.29
CA LEU A 197 -23.72 -10.93 2.56
C LEU A 197 -22.81 -11.54 1.50
N ARG A 198 -23.28 -12.55 0.76
CA ARG A 198 -22.52 -13.23 -0.30
C ARG A 198 -22.01 -12.29 -1.38
N GLU A 199 -22.79 -11.29 -1.76
CA GLU A 199 -22.41 -10.28 -2.77
C GLU A 199 -21.24 -9.38 -2.31
N ILE A 200 -20.97 -9.30 -1.00
CA ILE A 200 -19.89 -8.47 -0.44
C ILE A 200 -18.55 -9.21 -0.51
N ILE A 201 -18.56 -10.53 -0.38
CA ILE A 201 -17.34 -11.35 -0.31
C ILE A 201 -16.85 -11.86 -1.67
N GLY A 202 -17.64 -11.72 -2.73
CA GLY A 202 -17.31 -12.13 -4.10
C GLY A 202 -17.75 -13.54 -4.44
#